data_AF-A0A960PVE6-F1
#
_entry.id   AF-A0A960PVE6-F1
#
_cell.length_a   1.000
_cell.length_b   1.000
_cell.length_c   1.000
_cell.angle_alpha   90.00
_cell.angle_beta   90.00
_cell.angle_gamma   90.00
#
_symmetry.space_group_name_H-M   'P 1'
#
loop_
_entity.id
_entity.type
_entity.pdbx_description
1 polymer ?
#
loop_
_entity_poly.entity_id
_entity_poly.type
_entity_poly.pdbx_seq_one_letter_code
_entity_poly.pdbx_strand_id
1 'polypeptide(L)'
;ADRGRGSICEHLLLGMNAHINLDLGVAAAEVSTPEDHAALRADFDRVNAVLFGLVDVLQGAMGSVSPWMARLDRMGLGFDEALMRMGIGAARGQAWGFSERLVAAEVGARPGLIADQDVDARRAGRLLCTGWSPLHLANRVVAMRESRDRHQVIDALGSARIDVRTLLA
;
A
#
# COMPACT_ATOMS: atom_id res chain seq x y z
N ALA A 1 7.30 -11.30 -24.90
CA ALA A 1 7.29 -9.85 -25.19
C ALA A 1 7.74 -9.13 -23.92
N ASP A 2 8.93 -8.53 -23.97
CA ASP A 2 9.52 -7.76 -22.87
C ASP A 2 8.62 -6.54 -22.62
N ARG A 3 7.70 -6.65 -21.66
CA ARG A 3 6.90 -5.51 -21.22
C ARG A 3 7.90 -4.58 -20.53
N GLY A 4 8.08 -3.38 -21.09
CA GLY A 4 8.98 -2.37 -20.52
C GLY A 4 8.81 -2.32 -19.00
N ARG A 5 9.93 -2.48 -18.29
CA ARG A 5 9.96 -2.55 -16.82
C ARG A 5 9.14 -1.38 -16.25
N GLY A 6 8.18 -1.71 -15.38
CA GLY A 6 7.35 -0.71 -14.73
C GLY A 6 8.20 0.31 -13.97
N SER A 7 7.67 1.52 -13.78
CA SER A 7 8.33 2.55 -12.96
C SER A 7 8.54 2.07 -11.51
N ILE A 8 9.39 2.74 -10.74
CA ILE A 8 9.53 2.45 -9.31
C ILE A 8 8.17 2.61 -8.61
N CYS A 9 7.39 3.63 -8.98
CA CYS A 9 6.05 3.86 -8.44
C CYS A 9 5.10 2.67 -8.71
N GLU A 10 5.11 2.10 -9.91
CA GLU A 10 4.33 0.90 -10.23
C GLU A 10 4.74 -0.30 -9.38
N HIS A 11 6.04 -0.54 -9.20
CA HIS A 11 6.52 -1.62 -8.34
C HIS A 11 6.14 -1.42 -6.88
N LEU A 12 6.25 -0.18 -6.36
CA LEU A 12 5.85 0.16 -5.00
C LEU A 12 4.34 -0.07 -4.78
N LEU A 13 3.51 0.41 -5.70
CA LEU A 13 2.05 0.24 -5.62
C LEU A 13 1.64 -1.23 -5.70
N LEU A 14 2.27 -2.02 -6.56
CA LEU A 14 2.04 -3.46 -6.63
C LEU A 14 2.47 -4.19 -5.36
N GLY A 15 3.62 -3.82 -4.78
CA GLY A 15 4.11 -4.37 -3.52
C GLY A 15 3.19 -4.06 -2.36
N MET A 16 2.76 -2.79 -2.23
CA MET A 16 1.79 -2.37 -1.22
C MET A 16 0.45 -3.08 -1.38
N ASN A 17 -0.02 -3.28 -2.61
CA ASN A 17 -1.26 -4.01 -2.88
C ASN A 17 -1.18 -5.46 -2.40
N ALA A 18 -0.12 -6.19 -2.72
CA ALA A 18 0.05 -7.56 -2.24
C ALA A 18 0.17 -7.62 -0.71
N HIS A 19 1.00 -6.73 -0.14
CA HIS A 19 1.24 -6.67 1.29
C HIS A 19 -0.04 -6.39 2.10
N ILE A 20 -0.83 -5.38 1.69
CA ILE A 20 -2.01 -4.97 2.45
C ILE A 20 -3.20 -5.89 2.17
N ASN A 21 -3.47 -6.22 0.89
CA ASN A 21 -4.70 -6.95 0.54
C ASN A 21 -4.60 -8.46 0.71
N LEU A 22 -3.40 -9.03 0.90
CA LEU A 22 -3.20 -10.46 1.12
C LEU A 22 -2.44 -10.72 2.42
N ASP A 23 -1.16 -10.36 2.48
CA ASP A 23 -0.25 -10.80 3.55
C ASP A 23 -0.71 -10.34 4.94
N LEU A 24 -1.18 -9.11 5.05
CA LEU A 24 -1.59 -8.50 6.33
C LEU A 24 -2.72 -9.27 7.02
N GLY A 25 -3.73 -9.71 6.27
CA GLY A 25 -4.86 -10.46 6.82
C GLY A 25 -4.47 -11.88 7.24
N VAL A 26 -3.57 -12.53 6.49
CA VAL A 26 -2.98 -13.82 6.87
C VAL A 26 -2.18 -13.67 8.16
N ALA A 27 -1.27 -12.70 8.22
CA ALA A 27 -0.44 -12.46 9.40
C ALA A 27 -1.28 -12.16 10.64
N ALA A 28 -2.32 -11.31 10.53
CA ALA A 28 -3.22 -11.02 11.64
C ALA A 28 -3.98 -12.27 12.14
N ALA A 29 -4.37 -13.16 11.22
CA ALA A 29 -5.01 -14.42 11.57
C ALA A 29 -4.05 -15.47 12.16
N GLU A 30 -2.77 -15.45 11.80
CA GLU A 30 -1.76 -16.37 12.32
C GLU A 30 -1.29 -16.03 13.74
N VAL A 31 -1.30 -14.73 14.09
CA VAL A 31 -0.86 -14.26 15.42
C VAL A 31 -2.00 -14.19 16.44
N SER A 32 -3.18 -14.69 16.10
CA SER A 32 -4.37 -14.67 16.97
C SER A 32 -5.18 -15.96 16.86
N THR A 33 -6.13 -16.08 17.77
CA THR A 33 -7.10 -17.16 17.94
C THR A 33 -8.51 -16.59 17.85
N PRO A 34 -9.55 -17.43 17.65
CA PRO A 34 -10.94 -16.96 17.69
C PRO A 34 -11.29 -16.18 18.96
N GLU A 35 -10.65 -16.51 20.08
CA GLU A 35 -10.93 -15.92 21.39
C GLU A 35 -10.29 -14.55 21.60
N ASP A 36 -9.11 -14.30 21.03
CA ASP A 36 -8.35 -13.05 21.23
C ASP A 36 -8.23 -12.15 19.99
N HIS A 37 -8.71 -12.59 18.82
CA HIS A 37 -8.63 -11.80 17.59
C HIS A 37 -9.22 -10.40 17.74
N ALA A 38 -10.36 -10.26 18.44
CA ALA A 38 -10.99 -8.97 18.67
C ALA A 38 -10.10 -8.01 19.49
N ALA A 39 -9.27 -8.53 20.40
CA ALA A 39 -8.37 -7.70 21.20
C ALA A 39 -7.24 -7.09 20.35
N LEU A 40 -6.83 -7.77 19.27
CA LEU A 40 -5.82 -7.26 18.33
C LEU A 40 -6.29 -6.04 17.53
N ARG A 41 -7.61 -5.80 17.46
CA ARG A 41 -8.19 -4.75 16.60
C ARG A 41 -7.65 -3.36 16.92
N ALA A 42 -7.53 -3.03 18.21
CA ALA A 42 -7.07 -1.73 18.65
C ALA A 42 -5.65 -1.43 18.17
N ASP A 43 -4.74 -2.41 18.30
CA ASP A 43 -3.36 -2.28 17.84
C ASP A 43 -3.26 -2.29 16.32
N PHE A 44 -4.06 -3.15 15.65
CA PHE A 44 -4.15 -3.19 14.19
C PHE A 44 -4.57 -1.84 13.61
N ASP A 45 -5.54 -1.16 14.24
CA ASP A 45 -6.00 0.16 13.81
C ASP A 45 -5.02 1.27 14.18
N ARG A 46 -4.26 1.15 15.29
CA ARG A 46 -3.23 2.13 15.67
C ARG A 46 -2.14 2.29 14.60
N VAL A 47 -1.80 1.19 13.90
CA VAL A 47 -0.88 1.23 12.76
C VAL A 47 -1.41 2.12 11.62
N ASN A 48 -2.73 2.25 11.45
CA ASN A 48 -3.29 3.19 10.46
C ASN A 48 -2.84 4.62 10.74
N ALA A 49 -2.86 5.04 12.01
CA ALA A 49 -2.45 6.40 12.39
C ALA A 49 -0.99 6.68 12.05
N VAL A 50 -0.11 5.69 12.27
CA VAL A 50 1.30 5.78 11.87
C VAL A 50 1.45 5.86 10.35
N LEU A 51 0.72 5.02 9.61
CA LEU A 51 0.73 5.02 8.14
C LEU A 51 0.20 6.33 7.54
N PHE A 52 -0.81 6.95 8.17
CA PHE A 52 -1.33 8.24 7.73
C PHE A 52 -0.29 9.36 7.90
N GLY A 53 0.37 9.46 9.06
CA GLY A 53 1.44 10.45 9.24
C GLY A 53 2.64 10.24 8.29
N LEU A 54 2.82 9.00 7.82
CA LEU A 54 3.82 8.62 6.83
C LEU A 54 3.52 9.14 5.43
N VAL A 55 2.25 9.11 5.03
CA VAL A 55 1.78 9.65 3.74
C VAL A 55 2.05 11.15 3.67
N ASP A 56 1.76 11.89 4.75
CA ASP A 56 2.00 13.33 4.84
C ASP A 56 3.49 13.68 4.63
N VAL A 57 4.40 12.92 5.25
CA VAL A 57 5.86 13.11 5.11
C VAL A 57 6.34 12.79 3.69
N LEU A 58 5.83 11.69 3.11
CA LEU A 58 6.15 11.29 1.74
C LEU A 58 5.71 12.34 0.72
N GLN A 59 4.57 12.99 0.93
CA GLN A 59 4.13 14.09 0.08
C GLN A 59 5.04 15.31 0.17
N GLY A 60 5.42 15.72 1.38
CA GLY A 60 6.35 16.84 1.58
C GLY A 60 7.68 16.59 0.86
N ALA A 61 8.20 15.37 0.98
CA ALA A 61 9.41 14.95 0.27
C ALA A 61 9.21 14.96 -1.26
N MET A 62 8.15 14.33 -1.78
CA MET A 62 7.88 14.26 -3.24
C MET A 62 7.61 15.63 -3.88
N GLY A 63 6.94 16.54 -3.16
CA GLY A 63 6.69 17.91 -3.59
C GLY A 63 7.98 18.73 -3.78
N SER A 64 9.03 18.41 -3.02
CA SER A 64 10.35 19.04 -3.15
C SER A 64 11.13 18.62 -4.40
N VAL A 65 10.82 17.43 -4.96
CA VAL A 65 11.55 16.85 -6.10
C VAL A 65 10.75 16.92 -7.42
N SER A 66 9.44 17.19 -7.38
CA SER A 66 8.58 17.24 -8.56
C SER A 66 7.60 18.42 -8.55
N PRO A 67 7.84 19.47 -9.36
CA PRO A 67 6.92 20.61 -9.53
C PRO A 67 5.54 20.23 -10.08
N TRP A 68 5.39 18.99 -10.58
CA TRP A 68 4.13 18.43 -11.06
C TRP A 68 3.23 17.98 -9.92
N MET A 69 3.79 17.37 -8.86
CA MET A 69 3.01 16.99 -7.67
C MET A 69 2.52 18.22 -6.90
N ALA A 70 3.36 19.25 -6.78
CA ALA A 70 2.95 20.55 -6.24
C ALA A 70 1.89 21.28 -7.10
N ARG A 71 1.64 20.85 -8.35
CA ARG A 71 0.54 21.37 -9.18
C ARG A 71 -0.74 20.56 -9.00
N LEU A 72 -0.65 19.23 -8.88
CA LEU A 72 -1.80 18.36 -8.61
C LEU A 72 -2.46 18.69 -7.27
N ASP A 73 -1.66 18.96 -6.24
CA ASP A 73 -2.10 19.40 -4.92
C ASP A 73 -2.89 20.73 -4.98
N ARG A 74 -2.36 21.73 -5.69
CA ARG A 74 -3.04 23.03 -5.93
C ARG A 74 -4.31 22.94 -6.78
N MET A 75 -4.49 21.87 -7.56
CA MET A 75 -5.72 21.66 -8.33
C MET A 75 -6.83 20.98 -7.51
N GLY A 76 -6.61 20.72 -6.22
CA GLY A 76 -7.61 20.06 -5.35
C GLY A 76 -7.83 18.59 -5.70
N LEU A 77 -6.97 18.01 -6.53
CA LEU A 77 -6.99 16.59 -6.89
C LEU A 77 -6.09 15.80 -5.93
N GLY A 78 -6.28 16.04 -4.63
CA GLY A 78 -5.44 15.54 -3.53
C GLY A 78 -5.05 14.08 -3.74
N PHE A 79 -3.81 13.86 -4.17
CA PHE A 79 -3.29 12.52 -4.39
C PHE A 79 -3.16 11.79 -3.05
N ASP A 80 -2.83 12.52 -1.98
CA ASP A 80 -3.06 12.11 -0.58
C ASP A 80 -4.50 11.77 -0.29
N GLU A 81 -5.43 12.68 -0.53
CA GLU A 81 -6.79 12.51 -0.06
C GLU A 81 -7.48 11.38 -0.82
N ALA A 82 -7.11 11.18 -2.09
CA ALA A 82 -7.48 10.01 -2.88
C ALA A 82 -6.74 8.73 -2.44
N LEU A 83 -5.44 8.74 -2.15
CA LEU A 83 -4.70 7.56 -1.65
C LEU A 83 -5.15 7.13 -0.24
N MET A 84 -5.48 8.11 0.61
CA MET A 84 -6.00 7.93 1.97
C MET A 84 -7.46 7.52 1.97
N ARG A 85 -8.35 8.19 1.20
CA ARG A 85 -9.80 7.85 1.14
C ARG A 85 -10.10 6.66 0.23
N MET A 86 -9.32 6.37 -0.82
CA MET A 86 -9.52 5.19 -1.68
C MET A 86 -8.66 3.97 -1.33
N GLY A 87 -7.49 4.10 -0.71
CA GLY A 87 -6.45 3.06 -0.75
C GLY A 87 -6.21 2.34 0.57
N ILE A 88 -5.49 2.97 1.49
CA ILE A 88 -4.83 2.24 2.59
C ILE A 88 -5.81 1.87 3.72
N GLY A 89 -6.61 2.81 4.22
CA GLY A 89 -7.56 2.53 5.31
C GLY A 89 -8.63 1.51 4.89
N ALA A 90 -9.17 1.65 3.68
CA ALA A 90 -10.13 0.71 3.11
C ALA A 90 -9.51 -0.68 2.87
N ALA A 91 -8.31 -0.74 2.30
CA ALA A 91 -7.59 -2.00 2.09
C ALA A 91 -7.26 -2.69 3.43
N ARG A 92 -6.85 -1.93 4.46
CA ARG A 92 -6.61 -2.48 5.80
C ARG A 92 -7.88 -2.94 6.49
N GLY A 93 -9.01 -2.25 6.29
CA GLY A 93 -10.32 -2.72 6.72
C GLY A 93 -10.73 -4.03 6.03
N GLN A 94 -10.44 -4.19 4.74
CA GLN A 94 -10.64 -5.46 4.04
C GLN A 94 -9.71 -6.56 4.54
N ALA A 95 -8.44 -6.23 4.83
CA ALA A 95 -7.49 -7.16 5.42
C ALA A 95 -7.95 -7.66 6.79
N TRP A 96 -8.53 -6.78 7.61
CA TRP A 96 -9.17 -7.16 8.87
C TRP A 96 -10.36 -8.10 8.66
N GLY A 97 -11.27 -7.75 7.75
CA GLY A 97 -12.40 -8.65 7.45
C GLY A 97 -11.95 -10.01 6.92
N PHE A 98 -10.84 -10.04 6.17
CA PHE A 98 -10.24 -11.29 5.72
C PHE A 98 -9.61 -12.09 6.87
N SER A 99 -8.94 -11.42 7.82
CA SER A 99 -8.40 -12.10 9.01
C SER A 99 -9.51 -12.70 9.86
N GLU A 100 -10.63 -11.99 10.06
CA GLU A 100 -11.81 -12.52 10.76
C GLU A 100 -12.34 -13.80 10.11
N ARG A 101 -12.42 -13.84 8.77
CA ARG A 101 -12.81 -15.04 8.02
C ARG A 101 -11.83 -16.19 8.22
N LEU A 102 -10.52 -15.93 8.20
CA LEU A 102 -9.49 -16.96 8.38
C LEU A 102 -9.47 -17.53 9.79
N VAL A 103 -9.64 -16.68 10.79
CA VAL A 103 -9.69 -17.10 12.20
C VAL A 103 -10.92 -17.97 12.45
N ALA A 104 -12.09 -17.56 11.93
CA ALA A 104 -13.34 -18.31 12.06
C ALA A 104 -13.39 -19.61 11.23
N ALA A 105 -12.55 -19.74 10.20
CA ALA A 105 -12.52 -20.91 9.34
C ALA A 105 -11.74 -22.08 9.97
N GLU A 106 -12.24 -23.30 9.71
CA GLU A 106 -11.49 -24.52 10.00
C GLU A 106 -10.14 -24.53 9.25
N VAL A 107 -9.12 -25.11 9.87
CA VAL A 107 -7.74 -25.12 9.36
C VAL A 107 -7.66 -25.65 7.92
N GLY A 108 -8.47 -26.67 7.58
CA GLY A 108 -8.51 -27.25 6.23
C GLY A 108 -9.10 -26.32 5.16
N ALA A 109 -9.94 -25.35 5.53
CA ALA A 109 -10.57 -24.41 4.60
C ALA A 109 -9.71 -23.16 4.33
N ARG A 110 -8.76 -22.84 5.23
CA ARG A 110 -7.91 -21.64 5.14
C ARG A 110 -7.13 -21.53 3.82
N PRO A 111 -6.51 -22.59 3.26
CA PRO A 111 -5.79 -22.49 1.99
C PRO A 111 -6.68 -22.02 0.82
N GLY A 112 -7.95 -22.44 0.79
CA GLY A 112 -8.92 -22.00 -0.21
C GLY A 112 -9.23 -20.51 -0.09
N LEU A 113 -9.49 -20.04 1.13
CA LEU A 113 -9.74 -18.62 1.40
C LEU A 113 -8.54 -17.73 1.02
N ILE A 114 -7.31 -18.20 1.28
CA ILE A 114 -6.09 -17.49 0.87
C ILE A 114 -5.97 -17.43 -0.65
N ALA A 115 -6.25 -18.53 -1.35
CA ALA A 115 -6.20 -18.56 -2.81
C ALA A 115 -7.22 -17.61 -3.45
N ASP A 116 -8.44 -17.55 -2.91
CA ASP A 116 -9.48 -16.62 -3.38
C ASP A 116 -9.05 -15.16 -3.15
N GLN A 117 -8.53 -14.85 -1.96
CA GLN A 117 -8.04 -13.50 -1.64
C GLN A 117 -6.85 -13.09 -2.55
N ASP A 118 -5.95 -14.01 -2.87
CA ASP A 118 -4.83 -13.80 -3.80
C ASP A 118 -5.33 -13.49 -5.23
N VAL A 119 -6.41 -14.13 -5.68
CA VAL A 119 -7.07 -13.77 -6.96
C VAL A 119 -7.58 -12.33 -6.93
N ASP A 120 -8.21 -11.91 -5.85
CA ASP A 120 -8.72 -10.55 -5.69
C ASP A 120 -7.60 -9.51 -5.60
N ALA A 121 -6.55 -9.79 -4.83
CA ALA A 121 -5.35 -8.96 -4.75
C ALA A 121 -4.69 -8.80 -6.13
N ARG A 122 -4.60 -9.87 -6.93
CA ARG A 122 -4.09 -9.80 -8.32
C ARG A 122 -4.99 -8.98 -9.24
N ARG A 123 -6.32 -9.05 -9.08
CA ARG A 123 -7.25 -8.23 -9.86
C ARG A 123 -7.05 -6.75 -9.57
N ALA A 124 -6.97 -6.38 -8.30
CA ALA A 124 -6.67 -5.01 -7.87
C ALA A 124 -5.31 -4.55 -8.41
N GLY A 125 -4.27 -5.38 -8.29
CA GLY A 125 -2.93 -5.09 -8.83
C GLY A 125 -2.91 -4.87 -10.35
N ARG A 126 -3.72 -5.63 -11.11
CA ARG A 126 -3.86 -5.40 -12.55
C ARG A 126 -4.49 -4.04 -12.87
N LEU A 127 -5.51 -3.62 -12.12
CA LEU A 127 -6.17 -2.33 -12.31
C LEU A 127 -5.20 -1.17 -12.10
N LEU A 128 -4.33 -1.24 -11.07
CA LEU A 128 -3.26 -0.27 -10.82
C LEU A 128 -2.30 -0.13 -12.01
N CYS A 129 -2.13 -1.19 -12.81
CA CYS A 129 -1.23 -1.24 -13.96
C CYS A 129 -1.93 -1.09 -15.32
N THR A 130 -3.25 -0.88 -15.37
CA THR A 130 -3.95 -0.70 -16.65
C THR A 130 -3.76 0.71 -17.20
N GLY A 131 -3.30 0.80 -18.46
CA GLY A 131 -2.76 2.02 -19.08
C GLY A 131 -3.74 3.16 -19.41
N TRP A 132 -5.00 3.10 -18.96
CA TRP A 132 -6.02 4.15 -19.18
C TRP A 132 -6.09 5.16 -18.02
N SER A 133 -5.29 4.97 -16.97
CA SER A 133 -5.20 5.91 -15.85
C SER A 133 -4.27 7.09 -16.18
N PRO A 134 -4.64 8.35 -15.83
CA PRO A 134 -3.72 9.50 -15.85
C PRO A 134 -2.38 9.24 -15.16
N LEU A 135 -2.36 8.32 -14.18
CA LEU A 135 -1.17 7.87 -13.46
C LEU A 135 -0.18 7.11 -14.36
N HIS A 136 -0.65 6.37 -15.37
CA HIS A 136 0.22 5.63 -16.27
C HIS A 136 0.98 6.55 -17.24
N LEU A 137 0.34 7.63 -17.70
CA LEU A 137 1.00 8.65 -18.53
C LEU A 137 2.02 9.44 -17.71
N ALA A 138 1.67 9.83 -16.47
CA ALA A 138 2.59 10.46 -15.53
C ALA A 138 3.78 9.54 -15.20
N ASN A 139 3.54 8.25 -14.98
CA ASN A 139 4.58 7.25 -14.74
C ASN A 139 5.53 7.11 -15.92
N ARG A 140 5.05 7.10 -17.16
CA ARG A 140 5.92 7.06 -18.33
C ARG A 140 6.88 8.24 -18.39
N VAL A 141 6.41 9.43 -17.98
CA VAL A 141 7.25 10.64 -17.93
C VAL A 141 8.27 10.57 -16.80
N VAL A 142 7.88 10.06 -15.63
CA VAL A 142 8.78 9.85 -14.48
C VAL A 142 9.83 8.78 -14.80
N ALA A 143 9.42 7.63 -15.35
CA ALA A 143 10.29 6.50 -15.71
C ALA A 143 11.36 6.88 -16.76
N MET A 144 11.12 7.90 -17.59
CA MET A 144 12.13 8.42 -18.53
C MET A 144 13.29 9.16 -17.85
N ARG A 145 13.09 9.67 -16.62
CA ARG A 145 14.08 10.42 -15.83
C ARG A 145 14.51 9.72 -14.54
N GLU A 146 13.98 8.52 -14.31
CA GLU A 146 14.20 7.73 -13.11
C GLU A 146 15.58 7.06 -13.14
N SER A 147 16.28 7.06 -11.99
CA SER A 147 17.56 6.37 -11.87
C SER A 147 17.36 4.87 -12.07
N ARG A 148 18.17 4.27 -12.94
CA ARG A 148 18.15 2.82 -13.21
C ARG A 148 19.00 2.03 -12.22
N ASP A 149 19.69 2.72 -11.32
CA ASP A 149 20.50 2.10 -10.28
C ASP A 149 19.62 1.71 -9.08
N ARG A 150 19.43 0.39 -8.92
CA ARG A 150 18.61 -0.17 -7.84
C ARG A 150 19.17 0.12 -6.45
N HIS A 151 20.49 0.18 -6.29
CA HIS A 151 21.10 0.44 -4.99
C HIS A 151 20.84 1.87 -4.55
N GLN A 152 21.06 2.83 -5.45
CA GLN A 152 20.75 4.23 -5.20
C GLN A 152 19.26 4.44 -4.86
N VAL A 153 18.37 3.74 -5.54
CA VAL A 153 16.92 3.81 -5.26
C VAL A 153 16.59 3.24 -3.88
N ILE A 154 17.12 2.06 -3.54
CA ILE A 154 16.89 1.43 -2.24
C ILE A 154 17.46 2.30 -1.12
N ASP A 155 18.66 2.85 -1.29
CA ASP A 155 19.29 3.72 -0.29
C ASP A 155 18.52 5.03 -0.12
N ALA A 156 18.04 5.64 -1.21
CA ALA A 156 17.21 6.83 -1.15
C ALA A 156 15.89 6.57 -0.42
N LEU A 157 15.21 5.47 -0.73
CA LEU A 157 13.97 5.07 -0.05
C LEU A 157 14.22 4.68 1.43
N GLY A 158 15.32 3.98 1.72
CA GLY A 158 15.70 3.58 3.08
C GLY A 158 16.18 4.75 3.96
N SER A 159 16.55 5.88 3.35
CA SER A 159 16.89 7.10 4.09
C SER A 159 15.66 7.86 4.62
N ALA A 160 14.45 7.55 4.13
CA ALA A 160 13.21 8.08 4.66
C ALA A 160 12.96 7.49 6.06
N ARG A 161 13.17 8.32 7.10
CA ARG A 161 12.94 7.95 8.49
C ARG A 161 11.66 8.60 9.00
N ILE A 162 10.89 7.83 9.77
CA ILE A 162 9.76 8.33 10.54
C ILE A 162 10.08 8.14 12.00
N ASP A 163 9.95 9.21 12.77
CA ASP A 163 9.99 9.10 14.22
C ASP A 163 8.62 8.66 14.73
N VAL A 164 8.49 7.37 15.00
CA VAL A 164 7.26 6.75 15.50
C VAL A 164 6.85 7.31 16.86
N ARG A 165 7.81 7.84 17.65
CA ARG A 165 7.52 8.42 18.97
C ARG A 165 6.77 9.74 18.86
N THR A 166 7.07 10.54 17.84
CA THR A 166 6.41 11.83 17.59
C THR A 166 5.00 11.66 17.04
N LEU A 167 4.71 10.53 16.38
CA LEU A 167 3.39 10.22 15.83
C LEU A 167 2.42 9.57 16.83
N LEU A 168 2.94 8.93 17.88
CA LEU A 168 2.14 8.19 18.87
C LEU A 168 1.99 8.89 20.23
N ALA A 169 2.64 10.05 20.41
CA ALA A 169 2.50 10.94 21.56
C ALA A 169 1.20 11.75 21.49
#